data_AF-A0A7S3F139-F1
#
_entry.id   AF-A0A7S3F139-F1
#
_cell.length_a   1.000
_cell.length_b   1.000
_cell.length_c   1.000
_cell.angle_alpha   90.00
_cell.angle_beta   90.00
_cell.angle_gamma   90.00
#
_symmetry.space_group_name_H-M   'P 1'
#
loop_
_entity.id
_entity.type
_entity.pdbx_description
1 polymer ?
#
loop_
_entity_poly.entity_id
_entity_poly.type
_entity_poly.pdbx_seq_one_letter_code
_entity_poly.pdbx_strand_id
1 'polypeptide(L)'
;SRSIRGISYNGSFDDWFEAFVGGTAPVPMAAGGSAGSSDWFNHTVGWWEVARANPAHVVWVMYEDLLSQPLEEVRRVARLVRPAACRDERLLRAIVDASSFEQMKRRHEGDNASRQLRRSGEAGHFRKGRAGDWRGHFSDEQRTRFERLMADRLAGTGLEHVFLP
;
A
#
# COMPACT_ATOMS: atom_id res chain seq x y z
N SER A 1 14.94 9.47 7.48
CA SER A 1 13.85 9.46 6.47
C SER A 1 13.21 10.85 6.47
N ARG A 2 13.00 11.52 5.32
CA ARG A 2 12.36 12.85 5.29
C ARG A 2 10.90 12.66 4.90
N SER A 3 9.96 13.35 5.55
CA SER A 3 8.57 12.94 5.64
C SER A 3 7.58 14.09 5.41
N ILE A 4 6.31 13.72 5.16
CA ILE A 4 5.16 14.61 4.95
C ILE A 4 4.67 15.12 6.31
N ARG A 5 4.37 16.42 6.43
CA ARG A 5 3.94 17.07 7.68
C ARG A 5 2.65 16.42 8.25
N GLY A 6 2.65 16.11 9.55
CA GLY A 6 1.52 15.47 10.27
C GLY A 6 1.60 13.94 10.33
N ILE A 7 2.47 13.32 9.52
CA ILE A 7 2.78 11.88 9.51
C ILE A 7 4.31 11.70 9.57
N SER A 8 5.00 12.71 10.08
CA SER A 8 6.44 12.82 10.00
C SER A 8 7.12 12.05 11.11
N TYR A 9 7.63 10.87 10.79
CA TYR A 9 8.51 10.11 11.67
C TYR A 9 9.98 10.47 11.39
N ASN A 10 10.72 10.85 12.43
CA ASN A 10 12.12 11.28 12.36
C ASN A 10 13.10 10.36 13.10
N GLY A 11 12.62 9.26 13.70
CA GLY A 11 13.44 8.27 14.39
C GLY A 11 14.14 7.29 13.46
N SER A 12 14.81 6.30 14.05
CA SER A 12 15.51 5.24 13.33
C SER A 12 14.53 4.26 12.69
N PHE A 13 14.99 3.47 11.71
CA PHE A 13 14.14 2.41 11.17
C PHE A 13 13.80 1.35 12.23
N ASP A 14 14.71 1.10 13.17
CA ASP A 14 14.52 0.11 14.24
C ASP A 14 13.41 0.53 15.20
N ASP A 15 13.43 1.79 15.64
CA ASP A 15 12.37 2.36 16.46
C ASP A 15 11.02 2.38 15.72
N TRP A 16 11.03 2.64 14.40
CA TRP A 16 9.84 2.56 13.57
C TRP A 16 9.31 1.13 13.47
N PHE A 17 10.21 0.16 13.30
CA PHE A 17 9.87 -1.25 13.22
C PHE A 17 9.17 -1.71 14.50
N GLU A 18 9.71 -1.37 15.68
CA GLU A 18 9.07 -1.68 16.97
C GLU A 18 7.68 -1.05 17.09
N ALA A 19 7.54 0.22 16.70
CA ALA A 19 6.25 0.89 16.71
C ALA A 19 5.24 0.25 15.74
N PHE A 20 5.70 -0.19 14.56
CA PHE A 20 4.88 -0.84 13.56
C PHE A 20 4.38 -2.20 14.04
N VAL A 21 5.27 -3.09 14.48
CA VAL A 21 4.89 -4.42 14.97
C VAL A 21 4.09 -4.36 16.27
N GLY A 22 4.28 -3.30 17.07
CA GLY A 22 3.52 -3.04 18.29
C GLY A 22 2.18 -2.33 18.07
N GLY A 23 1.83 -1.92 16.84
CA GLY A 23 0.59 -1.21 16.54
C GLY A 23 0.50 0.20 17.15
N THR A 24 1.65 0.84 17.36
CA THR A 24 1.81 2.20 17.94
C THR A 24 2.50 3.16 16.99
N ALA A 25 2.70 2.76 15.72
CA ALA A 25 3.27 3.64 14.70
C ALA A 25 2.46 4.93 14.56
N PRO A 26 3.11 6.09 14.34
CA PRO A 26 2.47 7.41 14.25
C PRO A 26 1.81 7.66 12.88
N VAL A 27 1.15 6.62 12.37
CA VAL A 27 0.38 6.58 11.13
C VAL A 27 -0.99 6.01 11.49
N PRO A 28 -2.05 6.82 11.60
CA PRO A 28 -3.37 6.29 11.86
C PRO A 28 -3.79 5.39 10.69
N MET A 29 -3.91 4.08 10.94
CA MET A 29 -4.43 3.10 9.98
C MET A 29 -5.90 2.89 10.32
N ALA A 30 -6.79 3.75 9.81
CA ALA A 30 -8.21 3.64 10.08
C ALA A 30 -8.79 2.38 9.39
N ALA A 31 -8.95 1.29 10.15
CA ALA A 31 -9.72 0.14 9.71
C ALA A 31 -11.21 0.45 9.90
N GLY A 32 -12.00 0.43 8.81
CA GLY A 32 -13.46 0.27 8.88
C GLY A 32 -14.24 1.18 9.86
N GLY A 33 -13.80 2.41 10.11
CA GLY A 33 -14.49 3.33 11.02
C GLY A 33 -14.18 3.15 12.52
N SER A 34 -13.23 2.30 12.90
CA SER A 34 -12.67 2.28 14.26
C SER A 34 -11.52 3.28 14.38
N ALA A 35 -11.73 4.34 15.17
CA ALA A 35 -10.70 5.32 15.45
C ALA A 35 -9.61 4.73 16.37
N GLY A 36 -8.34 4.75 15.92
CA GLY A 36 -7.21 4.92 16.85
C GLY A 36 -6.12 3.84 16.90
N SER A 37 -6.16 2.74 16.13
CA SER A 37 -5.04 1.79 16.08
C SER A 37 -4.22 1.93 14.80
N SER A 38 -2.89 1.85 14.88
CA SER A 38 -1.99 1.73 13.72
C SER A 38 -1.59 0.28 13.44
N ASP A 39 -2.35 -0.69 13.97
CA ASP A 39 -2.13 -2.11 13.75
C ASP A 39 -2.48 -2.50 12.31
N TRP A 40 -1.44 -2.71 11.51
CA TRP A 40 -1.55 -3.12 10.12
C TRP A 40 -2.23 -4.48 9.94
N PHE A 41 -2.05 -5.42 10.86
CA PHE A 41 -2.62 -6.77 10.75
C PHE A 41 -4.14 -6.71 10.87
N ASN A 42 -4.66 -6.04 11.90
CA ASN A 42 -6.11 -5.89 12.10
C ASN A 42 -6.75 -5.13 10.94
N HIS A 43 -6.11 -4.07 10.44
CA HIS A 43 -6.57 -3.34 9.26
C HIS A 43 -6.66 -4.24 8.02
N THR A 44 -5.58 -4.99 7.74
CA THR A 44 -5.47 -5.80 6.53
C THR A 44 -6.42 -7.00 6.57
N VAL A 45 -6.47 -7.72 7.69
CA VAL A 45 -7.38 -8.86 7.88
C VAL A 45 -8.84 -8.38 7.82
N GLY A 46 -9.19 -7.28 8.49
CA GLY A 46 -10.56 -6.76 8.47
C GLY A 46 -11.04 -6.40 7.06
N TRP A 47 -10.22 -5.72 6.25
CA TRP A 47 -10.57 -5.43 4.86
C TRP A 47 -10.58 -6.67 3.97
N TRP A 48 -9.72 -7.65 4.24
CA TRP A 48 -9.70 -8.91 3.53
C TRP A 48 -10.99 -9.70 3.73
N GLU A 49 -11.47 -9.79 4.97
CA GLU A 49 -12.74 -10.42 5.30
C GLU A 49 -13.92 -9.71 4.62
N VAL A 50 -13.94 -8.38 4.66
CA VAL A 50 -14.96 -7.56 3.97
C VAL A 50 -14.92 -7.81 2.46
N ALA A 51 -13.73 -7.85 1.84
CA ALA A 51 -13.58 -8.11 0.41
C ALA A 51 -14.08 -9.50 0.01
N ARG A 52 -13.77 -10.53 0.82
CA ARG A 52 -14.24 -11.90 0.60
C ARG A 52 -15.74 -12.05 0.78
N ALA A 53 -16.32 -11.36 1.75
CA ALA A 53 -17.76 -11.38 2.00
C ALA A 53 -18.55 -10.58 0.96
N ASN A 54 -17.94 -9.58 0.33
CA ASN A 54 -18.62 -8.64 -0.57
C ASN A 54 -17.91 -8.48 -1.94
N PRO A 55 -17.66 -9.57 -2.70
CA PRO A 55 -16.87 -9.50 -3.94
C PRO A 55 -17.54 -8.68 -5.06
N ALA A 56 -18.84 -8.43 -4.97
CA ALA A 56 -19.57 -7.55 -5.88
C ALA A 56 -19.42 -6.05 -5.58
N HIS A 57 -18.86 -5.70 -4.41
CA HIS A 57 -18.76 -4.32 -3.92
C HIS A 57 -17.35 -3.90 -3.54
N VAL A 58 -16.46 -4.86 -3.26
CA VAL A 58 -15.09 -4.62 -2.84
C VAL A 58 -14.14 -5.49 -3.66
N VAL A 59 -13.13 -4.86 -4.25
CA VAL A 59 -12.05 -5.55 -4.98
C VAL A 59 -10.77 -5.49 -4.15
N TRP A 60 -10.22 -6.66 -3.83
CA TRP A 60 -8.90 -6.77 -3.22
C TRP A 60 -7.81 -6.70 -4.28
N VAL A 61 -6.86 -5.79 -4.10
CA VAL A 61 -5.76 -5.52 -5.03
C VAL A 61 -4.44 -5.51 -4.26
N MET A 62 -3.48 -6.30 -4.71
CA MET A 62 -2.12 -6.31 -4.18
C MET A 62 -1.25 -5.30 -4.93
N TYR A 63 -0.36 -4.61 -4.21
CA TYR A 63 0.57 -3.66 -4.81
C TYR A 63 1.54 -4.36 -5.79
N GLU A 64 1.98 -5.56 -5.45
CA GLU A 64 2.84 -6.41 -6.27
C GLU A 64 2.17 -6.80 -7.60
N ASP A 65 0.86 -7.04 -7.60
CA ASP A 65 0.08 -7.34 -8.81
C ASP A 65 -0.12 -6.09 -9.67
N LEU A 66 -0.27 -4.91 -9.06
CA LEU A 66 -0.29 -3.64 -9.79
C LEU A 66 1.03 -3.36 -10.52
N LEU A 67 2.16 -3.89 -10.03
CA LEU A 67 3.45 -3.76 -10.69
C LEU A 67 3.67 -4.84 -11.76
N SER A 68 3.32 -6.09 -11.46
CA SER A 68 3.60 -7.23 -12.34
C SER A 68 2.55 -7.44 -13.44
N GLN A 69 1.28 -7.14 -13.15
CA GLN A 69 0.12 -7.40 -14.02
C GLN A 69 -0.83 -6.18 -14.09
N PRO A 70 -0.32 -4.95 -14.35
CA PRO A 70 -1.10 -3.71 -14.22
C PRO A 70 -2.38 -3.68 -15.06
N LEU A 71 -2.34 -4.23 -16.28
CA LEU A 71 -3.51 -4.24 -17.17
C LEU A 71 -4.63 -5.15 -16.64
N GLU A 72 -4.28 -6.27 -16.01
CA GLU A 72 -5.25 -7.18 -15.42
C GLU A 72 -5.88 -6.56 -14.17
N GLU A 73 -5.07 -5.98 -13.30
CA GLU A 73 -5.57 -5.32 -12.09
C GLU A 73 -6.47 -4.12 -12.43
N VAL A 74 -6.07 -3.25 -13.38
CA VAL A 74 -6.93 -2.15 -13.85
C VAL A 74 -8.24 -2.69 -14.43
N ARG A 75 -8.20 -3.82 -15.15
CA ARG A 75 -9.41 -4.47 -15.66
C ARG A 75 -10.30 -5.00 -14.55
N ARG A 76 -9.73 -5.63 -13.51
CA ARG A 76 -10.47 -6.11 -12.33
C ARG A 76 -11.16 -4.96 -11.60
N VAL A 77 -10.47 -3.85 -11.40
CA VAL A 77 -11.06 -2.62 -10.84
C VAL A 77 -12.17 -2.08 -11.75
N ALA A 78 -11.93 -2.00 -13.06
CA ALA A 78 -12.93 -1.52 -14.02
C ALA A 78 -14.20 -2.38 -14.02
N ARG A 79 -14.10 -3.71 -13.86
CA ARG A 79 -15.28 -4.59 -13.74
C ARG A 79 -16.18 -4.20 -12.57
N LEU A 80 -15.61 -3.70 -11.47
CA LEU A 80 -16.37 -3.27 -10.30
C LEU A 80 -16.95 -1.86 -10.51
N VAL A 81 -16.11 -0.88 -10.85
CA VAL A 81 -16.51 0.54 -10.82
C VAL A 81 -17.18 1.03 -12.11
N ARG A 82 -16.89 0.39 -13.24
CA ARG A 82 -17.44 0.76 -14.56
C ARG A 82 -17.51 -0.48 -15.48
N PRO A 83 -18.41 -1.44 -15.21
CA PRO A 83 -18.44 -2.72 -15.92
C PRO A 83 -18.44 -2.61 -17.45
N ALA A 84 -19.12 -1.59 -18.01
CA ALA A 84 -19.15 -1.34 -19.45
C ALA A 84 -17.78 -1.05 -20.07
N ALA A 85 -16.82 -0.51 -19.29
CA ALA A 85 -15.48 -0.17 -19.75
C ALA A 85 -14.46 -1.32 -19.62
N CYS A 86 -14.80 -2.43 -18.94
CA CYS A 86 -13.83 -3.49 -18.63
C CYS A 86 -13.36 -4.32 -19.86
N ARG A 87 -13.93 -4.07 -21.03
CA ARG A 87 -13.56 -4.70 -22.32
C ARG A 87 -12.92 -3.71 -23.31
N ASP A 88 -12.81 -2.43 -22.95
CA ASP A 88 -12.18 -1.42 -23.79
C ASP A 88 -10.66 -1.44 -23.59
N GLU A 89 -9.97 -2.27 -24.37
CA GLU A 89 -8.51 -2.43 -24.30
C GLU A 89 -7.75 -1.12 -24.46
N ARG A 90 -8.26 -0.21 -25.31
CA ARG A 90 -7.59 1.07 -25.57
C ARG A 90 -7.68 1.97 -24.35
N LEU A 91 -8.86 2.08 -23.76
CA LEU A 91 -9.06 2.83 -22.53
C LEU A 91 -8.27 2.23 -21.37
N LEU A 92 -8.30 0.92 -21.17
CA LEU A 92 -7.59 0.25 -20.08
C LEU A 92 -6.07 0.48 -20.19
N ARG A 93 -5.49 0.37 -21.39
CA ARG A 93 -4.06 0.66 -21.61
C ARG A 93 -3.71 2.13 -21.40
N ALA A 94 -4.59 3.05 -21.80
CA ALA A 94 -4.40 4.47 -21.53
C ALA A 94 -4.43 4.78 -20.04
N ILE A 95 -5.30 4.10 -19.27
CA ILE A 95 -5.33 4.20 -17.80
C ILE A 95 -4.03 3.67 -17.22
N VAL A 96 -3.58 2.47 -17.61
CA VAL A 96 -2.32 1.89 -17.12
C VAL A 96 -1.14 2.81 -17.37
N ASP A 97 -1.00 3.36 -18.58
CA ASP A 97 0.05 4.32 -18.88
C ASP A 97 -0.08 5.53 -17.95
N ALA A 98 -1.25 6.16 -17.91
CA ALA A 98 -1.48 7.33 -17.09
C ALA A 98 -1.24 7.07 -15.59
N SER A 99 -1.57 5.89 -15.06
CA SER A 99 -1.37 5.53 -13.66
C SER A 99 -0.01 4.90 -13.38
N SER A 100 0.91 4.87 -14.35
CA SER A 100 2.27 4.39 -14.10
C SER A 100 3.02 5.31 -13.13
N PHE A 101 3.97 4.75 -12.38
CA PHE A 101 4.72 5.49 -11.36
C PHE A 101 5.38 6.75 -11.92
N GLU A 102 6.05 6.65 -13.08
CA GLU A 102 6.73 7.79 -13.71
C GLU A 102 5.74 8.88 -14.15
N GLN A 103 4.60 8.49 -14.73
CA GLN A 103 3.59 9.45 -15.18
C GLN A 103 2.93 10.16 -13.99
N MET A 104 2.59 9.42 -12.93
CA MET A 104 2.03 10.00 -11.70
C MET A 104 3.04 10.90 -10.99
N LYS A 105 4.30 10.46 -10.85
CA LYS A 105 5.37 11.27 -10.25
C LYS A 105 5.58 12.56 -11.03
N ARG A 106 5.69 12.49 -12.36
CA ARG A 106 5.85 13.68 -13.21
C ARG A 106 4.67 14.64 -13.05
N ARG A 107 3.43 14.15 -13.03
CA ARG A 107 2.24 15.01 -12.84
C ARG A 107 2.25 15.70 -11.48
N HIS A 108 2.54 14.96 -10.40
CA HIS A 108 2.63 15.52 -9.06
C HIS A 108 3.80 16.51 -8.93
N GLU A 109 4.92 16.29 -9.61
CA GLU A 109 6.05 17.23 -9.60
C GLU A 109 5.84 18.42 -10.55
N GLY A 110 4.93 18.31 -11.51
CA GLY A 110 4.51 19.38 -12.41
C GLY A 110 3.42 20.30 -11.85
N ASP A 111 2.63 19.80 -10.88
CA ASP A 111 1.54 20.55 -10.26
C ASP A 111 2.08 21.62 -9.29
N ASN A 112 1.67 22.87 -9.52
CA ASN A 112 2.05 24.00 -8.68
C ASN A 112 1.50 23.90 -7.26
N ALA A 113 0.32 23.30 -7.05
CA ALA A 113 -0.24 23.08 -5.71
C ALA A 113 0.61 22.06 -4.94
N SER A 114 0.97 20.94 -5.58
CA SER A 114 1.89 19.94 -5.04
C SER A 114 3.28 20.53 -4.76
N ARG A 115 3.78 21.45 -5.59
CA ARG A 115 5.04 22.18 -5.33
C ARG A 115 4.93 23.13 -4.14
N GLN A 116 3.83 23.85 -3.99
CA GLN A 116 3.61 24.78 -2.86
C GLN A 116 3.47 24.04 -1.53
N LEU A 117 2.91 22.83 -1.53
CA LEU A 117 2.86 21.92 -0.38
C LEU A 117 4.24 21.34 -0.04
N ARG A 118 5.17 21.25 -1.00
CA ARG A 118 6.54 20.78 -0.77
C ARG A 118 7.41 21.93 -0.27
N ARG A 119 7.67 22.03 1.04
CA ARG A 119 8.75 22.88 1.55
C ARG A 119 10.11 22.26 1.20
N SER A 120 11.11 23.12 1.00
CA SER A 120 12.49 22.71 0.71
C SER A 120 12.99 21.69 1.74
N GLY A 121 13.15 20.44 1.32
CA GLY A 121 13.74 19.37 2.14
C GLY A 121 12.82 18.21 2.51
N GLU A 122 11.50 18.29 2.30
CA GLU A 122 10.58 17.15 2.55
C GLU A 122 10.65 16.12 1.41
N ALA A 123 10.56 14.82 1.74
CA ALA A 123 10.42 13.81 0.69
C ALA A 123 9.03 13.91 0.07
N GLY A 124 8.96 13.89 -1.25
CA GLY A 124 7.68 13.88 -1.96
C GLY A 124 6.92 12.57 -1.76
N HIS A 125 5.65 12.56 -2.16
CA HIS A 125 4.77 11.38 -2.15
C HIS A 125 5.36 10.19 -2.93
N PHE A 126 6.14 10.45 -3.98
CA PHE A 126 6.76 9.44 -4.84
C PHE A 126 8.22 9.19 -4.43
N ARG A 127 8.54 7.96 -4.04
CA ARG A 127 9.89 7.56 -3.59
C ARG A 127 10.63 6.66 -4.59
N LYS A 128 10.24 5.38 -4.69
CA LYS A 128 10.91 4.38 -5.55
C LYS A 128 9.98 3.56 -6.46
N GLY A 129 8.69 3.41 -6.12
CA GLY A 129 7.72 2.70 -6.98
C GLY A 129 8.06 1.23 -7.25
N ARG A 130 8.66 0.51 -6.28
CA ARG A 130 9.12 -0.87 -6.45
C ARG A 130 8.81 -1.74 -5.24
N ALA A 131 8.52 -3.02 -5.49
CA ALA A 131 8.41 -4.04 -4.45
C ALA A 131 9.78 -4.54 -3.98
N GLY A 132 9.85 -5.10 -2.77
CA GLY A 132 11.04 -5.78 -2.25
C GLY A 132 12.15 -4.88 -1.67
N ASP A 133 11.98 -3.55 -1.67
CA ASP A 133 12.99 -2.61 -1.11
C ASP A 133 13.26 -2.84 0.39
N TRP A 134 12.31 -3.45 1.11
CA TRP A 134 12.39 -3.76 2.53
C TRP A 134 13.62 -4.62 2.89
N ARG A 135 14.09 -5.48 1.98
CA ARG A 135 15.25 -6.36 2.22
C ARG A 135 16.55 -5.61 2.51
N GLY A 136 16.66 -4.37 2.04
CA GLY A 136 17.80 -3.50 2.31
C GLY A 136 17.68 -2.65 3.57
N HIS A 137 16.57 -2.75 4.32
CA HIS A 137 16.35 -2.01 5.57
C HIS A 137 16.29 -2.92 6.80
N PHE A 138 15.80 -4.15 6.65
CA PHE A 138 15.67 -5.10 7.76
C PHE A 138 17.02 -5.72 8.12
N SER A 139 17.30 -5.84 9.42
CA SER A 139 18.28 -6.81 9.94
C SER A 139 17.76 -8.25 9.78
N ASP A 140 18.65 -9.24 9.92
CA ASP A 140 18.26 -10.65 9.86
C ASP A 140 17.35 -11.05 11.05
N GLU A 141 17.58 -10.47 12.23
CA GLU A 141 16.71 -10.65 13.40
C GLU A 141 15.33 -10.05 13.18
N GLN A 142 15.26 -8.82 12.65
CA GLN A 142 13.99 -8.16 12.31
C GLN A 142 13.21 -8.94 11.27
N ARG A 143 13.89 -9.46 10.25
CA ARG A 143 13.25 -10.29 9.21
C ARG A 143 12.65 -11.55 9.81
N THR A 144 13.44 -12.30 10.59
CA THR A 144 12.98 -13.53 11.22
C THR A 144 11.81 -13.28 12.16
N ARG A 145 11.85 -12.20 12.96
CA ARG A 145 10.75 -11.81 13.84
C ARG A 145 9.50 -11.43 13.06
N PHE A 146 9.64 -10.67 11.98
CA PHE A 146 8.52 -10.23 11.17
C PHE A 146 7.87 -11.41 10.44
N GLU A 147 8.64 -12.35 9.90
CA GLU A 147 8.14 -13.57 9.27
C GLU A 147 7.30 -14.41 10.24
N ARG A 148 7.78 -14.61 11.48
CA ARG A 148 7.01 -15.29 12.54
C ARG A 148 5.72 -14.54 12.86
N LEU A 149 5.81 -13.23 13.02
CA LEU A 149 4.63 -12.41 13.31
C LEU A 149 3.59 -12.47 12.19
N MET A 150 4.02 -12.46 10.93
CA MET A 150 3.15 -12.64 9.78
C MET A 150 2.47 -14.01 9.80
N ALA A 151 3.21 -15.08 10.08
CA ALA A 151 2.65 -16.43 10.18
C ALA A 151 1.60 -16.50 11.29
N ASP A 152 1.92 -16.01 12.48
CA ASP A 152 1.03 -16.07 13.64
C ASP A 152 -0.23 -15.20 13.47
N ARG A 153 -0.09 -13.98 12.94
CA ARG A 153 -1.18 -13.00 12.84
C ARG A 153 -2.08 -13.20 11.63
N LEU A 154 -1.60 -13.88 10.59
CA LEU A 154 -2.38 -14.17 9.39
C LEU A 154 -2.93 -15.60 9.38
N ALA A 155 -2.49 -16.48 10.29
CA ALA A 155 -2.95 -17.87 10.36
C ALA A 155 -4.48 -17.99 10.34
N GLY A 156 -5.02 -18.80 9.42
CA GLY A 156 -6.44 -19.09 9.31
C GLY A 156 -7.26 -18.00 8.61
N THR A 157 -6.65 -16.91 8.17
CA THR A 157 -7.36 -15.82 7.47
C THR A 157 -7.45 -16.05 5.95
N GLY A 158 -6.59 -16.94 5.42
CA GLY A 158 -6.32 -17.12 4.00
C GLY A 158 -5.26 -16.18 3.43
N LEU A 159 -4.87 -15.11 4.16
CA LEU A 159 -3.81 -14.18 3.74
C LEU A 159 -2.41 -14.75 3.92
N GLU A 160 -2.23 -15.79 4.74
CA GLU A 160 -0.97 -16.50 4.86
C GLU A 160 -0.49 -17.01 3.50
N HIS A 161 -1.38 -17.50 2.64
CA HIS A 161 -1.03 -17.96 1.29
C HIS A 161 -0.77 -16.82 0.30
N VAL A 162 -1.16 -15.60 0.64
CA VAL A 162 -0.94 -14.39 -0.18
C VAL A 162 0.42 -13.76 0.16
N PHE A 163 0.76 -13.69 1.45
CA PHE A 163 1.96 -12.99 1.93
C PHE A 163 3.14 -13.91 2.26
N LEU A 164 2.90 -15.19 2.54
CA LEU A 164 3.91 -16.18 2.94
C LEU A 164 3.93 -17.32 1.90
N PRO A 165 4.66 -17.14 0.77
CA PRO A 165 4.83 -18.19 -0.22
C PRO A 165 5.70 -19.35 0.29
#